data_AF-A0A6N4TM40-F1
#
_entry.id   AF-A0A6N4TM40-F1
#
_cell.length_a   1.000
_cell.length_b   1.000
_cell.length_c   1.000
_cell.angle_alpha   90.00
_cell.angle_beta   90.00
_cell.angle_gamma   90.00
#
_symmetry.space_group_name_H-M   'P 1'
#
loop_
_entity.id
_entity.type
_entity.pdbx_description
1 polymer ?
#
loop_
_entity_poly.entity_id
_entity_poly.type
_entity_poly.pdbx_seq_one_letter_code
_entity_poly.pdbx_strand_id
1 'polypeptide(L)'
;MPNYLKIKEQISRLGTIRMVQCNFSQYSSRYDKFLNGETPNVFSPAFSGGALADINIYNLHFVIGLFGKPLNVHYYPNKHENGIDTSGVAILEYPTFKAVCVGCKDTRSKCISQIQGEKGYITLESETSKCSKFSVNIQNTSEDLSVEQNDDALYYETKEFVRIYNANDLETCYRKLEYSRVVMETYETLRKDGGIIFSADAIKRI
;
A
#
# COMPACT_ATOMS: atom_id res chain seq x y z
N MET A 1 13.16 2.22 -4.04
CA MET A 1 12.89 3.65 -4.29
C MET A 1 13.66 4.54 -3.31
N PRO A 2 14.55 5.43 -3.78
CA PRO A 2 15.33 6.36 -2.95
C PRO A 2 14.51 7.20 -1.97
N ASN A 3 13.40 7.80 -2.41
CA ASN A 3 12.58 8.64 -1.54
C ASN A 3 11.90 7.84 -0.42
N TYR A 4 11.51 6.60 -0.67
CA TYR A 4 10.99 5.71 0.37
C TYR A 4 12.03 5.44 1.46
N LEU A 5 13.30 5.21 1.08
CA LEU A 5 14.40 5.02 2.02
C LEU A 5 14.67 6.29 2.83
N LYS A 6 14.67 7.46 2.16
CA LYS A 6 14.79 8.74 2.86
C LYS A 6 13.65 8.96 3.86
N ILE A 7 12.40 8.71 3.48
CA ILE A 7 11.26 8.79 4.42
C ILE A 7 11.54 7.94 5.66
N LYS A 8 11.99 6.69 5.47
CA LYS A 8 12.32 5.78 6.57
C LYS A 8 13.39 6.34 7.51
N GLU A 9 14.43 7.00 6.98
CA GLU A 9 15.48 7.67 7.76
C GLU A 9 14.93 8.85 8.58
N GLN A 10 13.92 9.56 8.06
CA GLN A 10 13.36 10.74 8.72
C GLN A 10 12.31 10.44 9.80
N ILE A 11 11.74 9.22 9.84
CA ILE A 11 10.67 8.85 10.79
C ILE A 11 11.05 9.14 12.25
N SER A 12 12.30 8.88 12.65
CA SER A 12 12.77 9.09 14.02
C SER A 12 12.68 10.56 14.48
N ARG A 13 12.73 11.51 13.54
CA ARG A 13 12.60 12.96 13.82
C ARG A 13 11.21 13.33 14.30
N LEU A 14 10.19 12.54 13.98
CA LEU A 14 8.79 12.80 14.30
C LEU A 14 8.45 12.51 15.77
N GLY A 15 9.35 11.87 16.53
CA GLY A 15 9.04 11.39 17.88
C GLY A 15 8.11 10.17 17.84
N THR A 16 7.26 10.01 18.85
CA THR A 16 6.30 8.90 18.90
C THR A 16 5.29 9.05 17.77
N ILE A 17 5.17 8.04 16.90
CA ILE A 17 4.15 8.03 15.85
C ILE A 17 2.77 7.83 16.48
N ARG A 18 1.81 8.63 16.01
CA ARG A 18 0.42 8.66 16.49
C ARG A 18 -0.61 8.34 15.41
N MET A 19 -0.31 8.61 14.14
CA MET A 19 -1.21 8.31 13.02
C MET A 19 -0.43 8.13 11.72
N VAL A 20 -0.91 7.23 10.87
CA VAL A 20 -0.50 7.14 9.46
C VAL A 20 -1.74 7.13 8.60
N GLN A 21 -1.77 7.95 7.55
CA GLN A 21 -2.88 7.98 6.59
C GLN A 21 -2.28 7.83 5.20
N CYS A 22 -2.74 6.86 4.43
CA CYS A 22 -2.32 6.62 3.06
C CYS A 22 -3.55 6.62 2.17
N ASN A 23 -3.49 7.38 1.08
CA ASN A 23 -4.54 7.36 0.07
C ASN A 23 -3.94 7.17 -1.32
N PHE A 24 -4.40 6.11 -1.98
CA PHE A 24 -4.10 5.83 -3.37
C PHE A 24 -5.41 5.55 -4.11
N SER A 25 -5.98 6.60 -4.67
CA SER A 25 -7.29 6.58 -5.33
C SER A 25 -7.18 7.05 -6.78
N GLN A 26 -7.41 6.14 -7.72
CA GLN A 26 -7.39 6.42 -9.15
C GLN A 26 -8.59 5.77 -9.84
N TYR A 27 -9.34 6.58 -10.58
CA TYR A 27 -10.45 6.09 -11.39
C TYR A 27 -9.92 5.10 -12.42
N SER A 28 -10.39 3.86 -12.35
CA SER A 28 -9.95 2.84 -13.28
C SER A 28 -10.52 3.12 -14.67
N SER A 29 -9.68 3.08 -15.70
CA SER A 29 -10.12 3.12 -17.10
C SER A 29 -11.06 1.96 -17.48
N ARG A 30 -11.20 0.96 -16.61
CA ARG A 30 -12.09 -0.20 -16.78
C ARG A 30 -13.42 -0.04 -16.01
N TYR A 31 -13.59 1.01 -15.22
CA TYR A 31 -14.76 1.16 -14.35
C TYR A 31 -16.04 1.45 -15.16
N ASP A 32 -15.97 2.26 -16.21
CA ASP A 32 -17.14 2.51 -17.07
C ASP A 32 -17.64 1.23 -17.75
N LYS A 33 -16.71 0.38 -18.22
CA LYS A 33 -17.06 -0.95 -18.76
C LYS A 33 -17.73 -1.83 -17.71
N PHE A 34 -17.24 -1.77 -16.48
CA PHE A 34 -17.82 -2.48 -15.36
C PHE A 34 -19.25 -2.02 -15.05
N LEU A 35 -19.50 -0.70 -15.06
CA LEU A 35 -20.85 -0.14 -14.90
C LEU A 35 -21.79 -0.50 -16.06
N ASN A 36 -21.25 -0.75 -17.26
CA ASN A 36 -22.01 -1.19 -18.43
C ASN A 36 -22.26 -2.72 -18.46
N GLY A 37 -21.97 -3.43 -17.36
CA GLY A 37 -22.25 -4.86 -17.21
C GLY A 37 -21.15 -5.79 -17.72
N GLU A 38 -20.02 -5.27 -18.23
CA GLU A 38 -18.83 -6.10 -18.44
C GLU A 38 -18.20 -6.47 -17.08
N THR A 39 -17.36 -7.51 -17.04
CA THR A 39 -16.57 -7.83 -15.84
C THR A 39 -15.08 -7.89 -16.17
N PRO A 40 -14.40 -6.73 -16.27
CA PRO A 40 -12.95 -6.70 -16.48
C PRO A 40 -12.20 -7.43 -15.35
N ASN A 41 -11.04 -8.02 -15.63
CA ASN A 41 -10.28 -8.82 -14.65
C ASN A 41 -10.09 -8.12 -13.30
N VAL A 42 -9.83 -6.80 -13.31
CA VAL A 42 -9.59 -6.02 -12.09
C VAL A 42 -10.83 -5.86 -11.20
N PHE A 43 -12.03 -6.17 -11.71
CA PHE A 43 -13.30 -6.19 -10.98
C PHE A 43 -13.94 -7.58 -10.94
N SER A 44 -13.13 -8.63 -11.15
CA SER A 44 -13.60 -10.01 -11.21
C SER A 44 -13.11 -10.82 -10.00
N PRO A 45 -14.02 -11.45 -9.22
CA PRO A 45 -13.64 -12.43 -8.20
C PRO A 45 -12.90 -13.65 -8.78
N ALA A 46 -13.12 -14.00 -10.06
CA ALA A 46 -12.45 -15.11 -10.74
C ALA A 46 -10.97 -14.81 -11.02
N PHE A 47 -10.61 -13.53 -11.18
CA PHE A 47 -9.24 -13.07 -11.39
C PHE A 47 -8.63 -12.43 -10.13
N SER A 48 -9.26 -12.61 -8.97
CA SER A 48 -8.78 -12.05 -7.69
C SER A 48 -8.52 -10.54 -7.73
N GLY A 49 -9.41 -9.80 -8.40
CA GLY A 49 -9.31 -8.34 -8.53
C GLY A 49 -9.72 -7.58 -7.26
N GLY A 50 -10.17 -6.35 -7.44
CA GLY A 50 -10.64 -5.46 -6.38
C GLY A 50 -9.67 -4.33 -6.06
N ALA A 51 -10.18 -3.28 -5.41
CA ALA A 51 -9.37 -2.14 -5.00
C ALA A 51 -8.31 -2.51 -3.96
N LEU A 52 -8.63 -3.38 -3.00
CA LEU A 52 -7.70 -3.89 -2.00
C LEU A 52 -6.51 -4.60 -2.65
N ALA A 53 -6.79 -5.44 -3.66
CA ALA A 53 -5.81 -6.27 -4.35
C ALA A 53 -4.92 -5.46 -5.32
N ASP A 54 -5.51 -4.52 -6.05
CA ASP A 54 -4.84 -3.85 -7.17
C ASP A 54 -4.14 -2.54 -6.76
N ILE A 55 -4.78 -1.70 -5.94
CA ILE A 55 -4.26 -0.35 -5.63
C ILE A 55 -3.94 -0.15 -4.15
N ASN A 56 -4.75 -0.70 -3.24
CA ASN A 56 -4.50 -0.51 -1.81
C ASN A 56 -3.34 -1.37 -1.30
N ILE A 57 -2.96 -2.44 -2.02
CA ILE A 57 -1.79 -3.26 -1.71
C ILE A 57 -0.50 -2.43 -1.62
N TYR A 58 -0.39 -1.36 -2.40
CA TYR A 58 0.74 -0.44 -2.34
C TYR A 58 0.79 0.35 -1.03
N ASN A 59 -0.37 0.75 -0.49
CA ASN A 59 -0.44 1.39 0.83
C ASN A 59 -0.06 0.38 1.93
N LEU A 60 -0.49 -0.88 1.81
CA LEU A 60 -0.09 -1.95 2.73
C LEU A 60 1.43 -2.15 2.71
N HIS A 61 2.04 -2.27 1.52
CA HIS A 61 3.49 -2.34 1.37
C HIS A 61 4.20 -1.12 1.98
N PHE A 62 3.68 0.09 1.74
CA PHE A 62 4.27 1.31 2.26
C PHE A 62 4.31 1.30 3.80
N VAL A 63 3.17 1.06 4.45
CA VAL A 63 3.07 1.08 5.92
C VAL A 63 3.83 -0.09 6.54
N ILE A 64 3.63 -1.31 6.05
CA ILE A 64 4.25 -2.52 6.63
C ILE A 64 5.78 -2.48 6.45
N GLY A 65 6.29 -1.97 5.33
CA GLY A 65 7.74 -1.85 5.12
C GLY A 65 8.41 -0.80 6.03
N LEU A 66 7.64 0.18 6.51
CA LEU A 66 8.12 1.21 7.44
C LEU A 66 8.02 0.75 8.89
N PHE A 67 6.93 0.08 9.26
CA PHE A 67 6.57 -0.17 10.67
C PHE A 67 6.47 -1.65 11.07
N GLY A 68 6.60 -2.59 10.12
CA GLY A 68 6.50 -4.02 10.36
C GLY A 68 5.06 -4.55 10.34
N LYS A 69 4.85 -5.73 10.93
CA LYS A 69 3.53 -6.39 10.96
C LYS A 69 2.58 -5.66 11.93
N PRO A 70 1.33 -5.36 11.54
CA PRO A 70 0.34 -4.82 12.47
C PRO A 70 -0.13 -5.89 13.47
N LEU A 71 -0.63 -5.45 14.63
CA LEU A 71 -1.23 -6.30 15.66
C LEU A 71 -2.61 -6.83 15.25
N ASN A 72 -3.43 -5.97 14.63
CA ASN A 72 -4.76 -6.28 14.14
C ASN A 72 -5.06 -5.47 12.89
N VAL A 73 -6.02 -5.95 12.10
CA VAL A 73 -6.49 -5.27 10.90
C VAL A 73 -7.99 -5.40 10.73
N HIS A 74 -8.59 -4.41 10.07
CA HIS A 74 -10.00 -4.45 9.67
C HIS A 74 -10.20 -3.70 8.34
N TYR A 75 -11.12 -4.16 7.50
CA TYR A 75 -11.39 -3.60 6.19
C TYR A 75 -12.85 -3.24 5.99
N TYR A 76 -13.09 -1.99 5.60
CA TYR A 76 -14.41 -1.47 5.24
C TYR A 76 -14.49 -1.25 3.72
N PRO A 77 -14.94 -2.24 2.93
CA PRO A 77 -15.09 -2.11 1.48
C PRO A 77 -16.44 -1.51 1.07
N ASN A 78 -16.42 -0.74 -0.02
CA ASN A 78 -17.57 -0.57 -0.88
C ASN A 78 -17.56 -1.71 -1.91
N LYS A 79 -18.63 -2.51 -1.94
CA LYS A 79 -18.70 -3.72 -2.78
C LYS A 79 -19.72 -3.56 -3.89
N HIS A 80 -19.37 -4.09 -5.06
CA HIS A 80 -20.30 -4.34 -6.13
C HIS A 80 -21.15 -5.59 -5.83
N GLU A 81 -22.28 -5.76 -6.51
CA GLU A 81 -23.18 -6.92 -6.35
C GLU A 81 -22.50 -8.28 -6.63
N ASN A 82 -21.46 -8.29 -7.46
CA ASN A 82 -20.65 -9.49 -7.72
C ASN A 82 -19.69 -9.85 -6.57
N GLY A 83 -19.67 -9.06 -5.48
CA GLY A 83 -18.88 -9.29 -4.29
C GLY A 83 -17.47 -8.70 -4.30
N ILE A 84 -17.01 -8.13 -5.43
CA ILE A 84 -15.71 -7.44 -5.49
C ILE A 84 -15.79 -6.06 -4.85
N ASP A 85 -14.71 -5.59 -4.25
CA ASP A 85 -14.59 -4.22 -3.77
C ASP A 85 -14.16 -3.25 -4.88
N THR A 86 -14.83 -2.10 -4.96
CA THR A 86 -14.50 -1.01 -5.89
C THR A 86 -13.67 0.07 -5.21
N SER A 87 -13.80 0.20 -3.89
CA SER A 87 -13.03 1.05 -3.00
C SER A 87 -13.11 0.55 -1.57
N GLY A 88 -12.26 1.05 -0.68
CA GLY A 88 -12.40 0.79 0.74
C GLY A 88 -11.28 1.32 1.61
N VAL A 89 -11.48 1.19 2.92
CA VAL A 89 -10.56 1.68 3.96
C VAL A 89 -10.06 0.51 4.80
N ALA A 90 -8.76 0.26 4.76
CA ALA A 90 -8.08 -0.69 5.65
C ALA A 90 -7.52 0.05 6.86
N ILE A 91 -7.85 -0.44 8.06
CA ILE A 91 -7.31 0.06 9.33
C ILE A 91 -6.33 -0.99 9.86
N LEU A 92 -5.10 -0.56 10.14
CA LEU A 92 -4.04 -1.38 10.69
C LEU A 92 -3.69 -0.85 12.09
N GLU A 93 -3.65 -1.74 13.07
CA GLU A 93 -3.33 -1.42 14.44
C GLU A 93 -1.85 -1.69 14.75
N TYR A 94 -1.16 -0.69 15.29
CA TYR A 94 0.20 -0.78 15.82
C TYR A 94 0.20 -0.44 17.32
N PRO A 95 1.27 -0.75 18.07
CA PRO A 95 1.31 -0.52 19.51
C PRO A 95 1.02 0.92 19.96
N THR A 96 1.46 1.93 19.20
CA THR A 96 1.33 3.34 19.59
C THR A 96 0.45 4.18 18.66
N PHE A 97 0.03 3.63 17.51
CA PHE A 97 -0.72 4.35 16.49
C PHE A 97 -1.64 3.45 15.67
N LYS A 98 -2.49 4.08 14.86
CA LYS A 98 -3.27 3.42 13.82
C LYS A 98 -2.81 3.91 12.45
N ALA A 99 -2.85 3.02 11.47
CA ALA A 99 -2.64 3.37 10.07
C ALA A 99 -3.94 3.15 9.29
N VAL A 100 -4.28 4.11 8.42
CA VAL A 100 -5.46 4.06 7.56
C VAL A 100 -5.00 4.04 6.12
N CYS A 101 -5.36 3.01 5.37
CA CYS A 101 -4.99 2.80 3.97
C CYS A 101 -6.26 2.80 3.09
N VAL A 102 -6.42 3.86 2.30
CA VAL A 102 -7.55 4.07 1.39
C VAL A 102 -7.13 3.72 -0.02
N GLY A 103 -7.87 2.81 -0.65
CA GLY A 103 -7.69 2.45 -2.06
C GLY A 103 -9.01 2.53 -2.79
N CYS A 104 -9.04 3.24 -3.92
CA CYS A 104 -10.25 3.39 -4.73
C CYS A 104 -9.96 3.21 -6.22
N LYS A 105 -10.89 2.54 -6.90
CA LYS A 105 -10.90 2.34 -8.36
C LYS A 105 -12.14 2.94 -9.05
N ASP A 106 -13.16 3.27 -8.28
CA ASP A 106 -14.41 3.92 -8.67
C ASP A 106 -14.35 5.46 -8.57
N THR A 107 -13.29 5.99 -7.96
CA THR A 107 -13.09 7.42 -7.72
C THR A 107 -11.63 7.79 -7.93
N ARG A 108 -11.37 9.09 -8.13
CA ARG A 108 -10.03 9.67 -8.24
C ARG A 108 -9.87 10.77 -7.21
N SER A 109 -8.68 10.85 -6.62
CA SER A 109 -8.29 12.01 -5.81
C SER A 109 -6.81 12.32 -6.01
N LYS A 110 -6.33 13.40 -5.39
CA LYS A 110 -4.89 13.55 -5.17
C LYS A 110 -4.42 12.42 -4.24
N CYS A 111 -3.33 11.75 -4.61
CA CYS A 111 -2.70 10.74 -3.77
C CYS A 111 -1.79 11.45 -2.77
N ILE A 112 -2.13 11.32 -1.49
CA ILE A 112 -1.40 11.91 -0.38
C ILE A 112 -1.28 10.85 0.70
N SER A 113 -0.09 10.71 1.26
CA SER A 113 0.13 9.94 2.48
C SER A 113 0.80 10.80 3.55
N GLN A 114 0.45 10.61 4.81
CA GLN A 114 1.01 11.32 5.94
C GLN A 114 1.42 10.36 7.06
N ILE A 115 2.58 10.62 7.65
CA ILE A 115 3.06 9.96 8.86
C ILE A 115 3.17 11.06 9.92
N GLN A 116 2.42 10.92 11.01
CA GLN A 116 2.30 11.94 12.04
C GLN A 116 2.87 11.43 13.36
N GLY A 117 3.78 12.22 13.94
CA GLY A 117 4.28 12.00 15.29
C GLY A 117 4.18 13.27 16.14
N GLU A 118 4.52 13.14 17.41
CA GLU A 118 4.39 14.21 18.40
C GLU A 118 5.21 15.47 18.09
N LYS A 119 6.27 15.34 17.27
CA LYS A 119 7.18 16.45 16.93
C LYS A 119 6.96 17.02 15.52
N GLY A 120 6.06 16.42 14.73
CA GLY A 120 5.84 16.83 13.35
C GLY A 120 5.25 15.74 12.47
N TYR A 121 5.33 15.94 11.16
CA TYR A 121 4.78 14.99 10.18
C TYR A 121 5.57 14.96 8.87
N ILE A 122 5.52 13.81 8.20
CA ILE A 122 5.96 13.64 6.81
C ILE A 122 4.72 13.64 5.93
N THR A 123 4.76 14.36 4.80
CA THR A 123 3.73 14.28 3.75
C THR A 123 4.38 13.78 2.48
N LEU A 124 3.88 12.66 1.95
CA LEU A 124 4.16 12.17 0.60
C LEU A 124 3.03 12.65 -0.33
N GLU A 125 3.37 13.47 -1.32
CA GLU A 125 2.45 13.98 -2.33
C GLU A 125 2.56 13.19 -3.66
N SER A 126 2.33 11.89 -3.57
CA SER A 126 2.28 11.00 -4.74
C SER A 126 1.57 9.70 -4.39
N GLU A 127 1.41 8.82 -5.37
CA GLU A 127 1.12 7.41 -5.12
C GLU A 127 2.22 6.80 -4.23
N THR A 128 1.83 5.93 -3.29
CA THR A 128 2.76 5.15 -2.45
C THR A 128 3.63 4.20 -3.28
N SER A 129 3.14 3.78 -4.46
CA SER A 129 3.90 2.97 -5.42
C SER A 129 5.03 3.71 -6.12
N LYS A 130 4.98 5.05 -6.20
CA LYS A 130 6.00 5.88 -6.88
C LYS A 130 6.90 6.63 -5.90
N CYS A 131 6.34 7.05 -4.76
CA CYS A 131 7.05 7.85 -3.76
C CYS A 131 7.83 9.05 -4.36
N SER A 132 7.24 9.83 -5.27
CA SER A 132 7.99 10.79 -6.08
C SER A 132 8.33 12.11 -5.38
N LYS A 133 7.49 12.55 -4.43
CA LYS A 133 7.69 13.82 -3.73
C LYS A 133 7.23 13.75 -2.28
N PHE A 134 8.08 14.15 -1.33
CA PHE A 134 7.73 14.24 0.07
C PHE A 134 8.39 15.44 0.78
N SER A 135 7.75 15.89 1.86
CA SER A 135 8.31 16.90 2.77
C SER A 135 8.27 16.41 4.21
N VAL A 136 9.20 16.93 5.02
CA VAL A 136 9.26 16.72 6.46
C VAL A 136 8.95 18.05 7.14
N ASN A 137 8.00 18.05 8.07
CA ASN A 137 7.58 19.23 8.81
C ASN A 137 7.84 18.99 10.29
N ILE A 138 8.75 19.75 10.88
CA ILE A 138 9.11 19.68 12.30
C ILE A 138 8.95 21.07 12.90
N GLN A 139 8.15 21.20 13.95
CA GLN A 139 7.81 22.50 14.55
C GLN A 139 7.26 23.47 13.47
N ASN A 140 7.99 24.56 13.18
CA ASN A 140 7.62 25.58 12.20
C ASN A 140 8.45 25.49 10.90
N THR A 141 9.23 24.43 10.72
CA THR A 141 10.11 24.26 9.56
C THR A 141 9.59 23.16 8.66
N SER A 142 9.53 23.44 7.36
CA SER A 142 9.18 22.49 6.30
C SER A 142 10.37 22.29 5.37
N GLU A 143 10.77 21.04 5.14
CA GLU A 143 11.89 20.67 4.29
C GLU A 143 11.41 19.71 3.20
N ASP A 144 11.58 20.09 1.93
CA ASP A 144 11.47 19.15 0.80
C ASP A 144 12.80 18.41 0.67
N LEU A 145 12.79 17.11 0.96
CA LEU A 145 13.98 16.24 0.90
C LEU A 145 13.92 15.26 -0.28
N SER A 146 12.96 15.46 -1.19
CA SER A 146 12.75 14.64 -2.37
C SER A 146 13.99 14.63 -3.24
N VAL A 147 14.28 13.47 -3.80
CA VAL A 147 15.20 13.34 -4.93
C VAL A 147 14.43 12.87 -6.14
N GLU A 148 14.93 13.26 -7.31
CA GLU A 148 14.42 12.80 -8.59
C GLU A 148 14.41 11.26 -8.61
N GLN A 149 13.28 10.70 -9.05
CA GLN A 149 13.12 9.27 -9.24
C GLN A 149 13.37 8.94 -10.71
N ASN A 150 13.85 7.73 -10.98
CA ASN A 150 13.91 7.23 -12.34
C ASN A 150 12.48 7.09 -12.92
N ASP A 151 12.31 7.45 -14.20
CA ASP A 151 11.00 7.41 -14.88
C ASP A 151 10.48 5.97 -15.08
N ASP A 152 11.37 4.98 -15.17
CA ASP A 152 11.00 3.58 -15.30
C ASP A 152 10.50 3.04 -13.95
N ALA A 153 9.21 2.72 -13.87
CA ALA A 153 8.53 2.34 -12.64
C ALA A 153 9.13 1.14 -11.88
N LEU A 154 9.88 0.27 -12.57
CA LEU A 154 10.52 -0.93 -11.99
C LEU A 154 12.04 -0.82 -11.91
N TYR A 155 12.63 0.35 -12.19
CA TYR A 155 14.08 0.50 -12.26
C TYR A 155 14.77 0.07 -10.96
N TYR A 156 14.29 0.58 -9.83
CA TYR A 156 14.94 0.33 -8.54
C TYR A 156 14.75 -1.10 -8.05
N GLU A 157 13.57 -1.68 -8.27
CA GLU A 157 13.25 -3.07 -7.95
C GLU A 157 14.11 -4.02 -8.78
N THR A 158 14.16 -3.80 -10.10
CA THR A 158 14.96 -4.61 -11.02
C THR A 158 16.44 -4.52 -10.70
N LYS A 159 16.96 -3.31 -10.45
CA LYS A 159 18.34 -3.10 -10.04
C LYS A 159 18.69 -3.86 -8.76
N GLU A 160 17.78 -3.86 -7.78
CA GLU A 160 17.98 -4.60 -6.53
C GLU A 160 17.91 -6.12 -6.73
N PHE A 161 17.01 -6.63 -7.58
CA PHE A 161 17.00 -8.05 -7.93
C PHE A 161 18.29 -8.51 -8.59
N VAL A 162 18.80 -7.73 -9.56
CA VAL A 162 20.09 -8.01 -10.23
C VAL A 162 21.24 -8.00 -9.23
N ARG A 163 21.26 -7.03 -8.30
CA ARG A 163 22.28 -6.99 -7.23
C ARG A 163 22.23 -8.25 -6.36
N ILE A 164 21.05 -8.62 -5.86
CA ILE A 164 20.86 -9.79 -4.98
C ILE A 164 21.33 -11.06 -5.69
N TYR A 165 20.92 -11.24 -6.95
CA TYR A 165 21.29 -12.40 -7.75
C TYR A 165 22.80 -12.49 -7.98
N ASN A 166 23.42 -11.41 -8.48
CA ASN A 166 24.85 -11.40 -8.78
C ASN A 166 25.74 -11.55 -7.53
N ALA A 167 25.28 -11.02 -6.38
CA ALA A 167 25.99 -11.14 -5.12
C ALA A 167 25.72 -12.45 -4.36
N ASN A 168 24.80 -13.30 -4.86
CA ASN A 168 24.29 -14.47 -4.14
C ASN A 168 23.83 -14.13 -2.70
N ASP A 169 23.17 -12.97 -2.54
CA ASP A 169 22.76 -12.41 -1.24
C ASP A 169 21.45 -13.07 -0.76
N LEU A 170 21.58 -14.32 -0.33
CA LEU A 170 20.44 -15.12 0.15
C LEU A 170 19.79 -14.55 1.40
N GLU A 171 20.56 -13.85 2.25
CA GLU A 171 20.02 -13.20 3.45
C GLU A 171 19.00 -12.12 3.07
N THR A 172 19.34 -11.22 2.15
CA THR A 172 18.39 -10.21 1.67
C THR A 172 17.22 -10.84 0.93
N CYS A 173 17.45 -11.91 0.16
CA CYS A 173 16.40 -12.65 -0.53
C CYS A 173 15.34 -13.15 0.47
N TYR A 174 15.76 -13.92 1.49
CA TYR A 174 14.83 -14.47 2.47
C TYR A 174 14.17 -13.40 3.35
N ARG A 175 14.88 -12.33 3.68
CA ARG A 175 14.30 -11.19 4.40
C ARG A 175 13.20 -10.50 3.57
N LYS A 176 13.37 -10.34 2.26
CA LYS A 176 12.35 -9.77 1.36
C LYS A 176 11.18 -10.74 1.16
N LEU A 177 11.44 -12.05 1.11
CA LEU A 177 10.40 -13.06 1.07
C LEU A 177 9.52 -13.00 2.33
N GLU A 178 10.15 -12.91 3.52
CA GLU A 178 9.42 -12.79 4.78
C GLU A 178 8.58 -11.52 4.84
N TYR A 179 9.13 -10.39 4.38
CA TYR A 179 8.37 -9.15 4.24
C TYR A 179 7.15 -9.32 3.31
N SER A 180 7.34 -9.94 2.14
CA SER A 180 6.23 -10.22 1.21
C SER A 180 5.17 -11.11 1.85
N ARG A 181 5.58 -12.15 2.59
CA ARG A 181 4.67 -13.03 3.34
C ARG A 181 3.83 -12.24 4.35
N VAL A 182 4.45 -11.37 5.15
CA VAL A 182 3.73 -10.53 6.13
C VAL A 182 2.68 -9.64 5.46
N VAL A 183 3.01 -9.03 4.32
CA VAL A 183 2.05 -8.20 3.57
C VAL A 183 0.89 -9.06 3.06
N MET A 184 1.19 -10.22 2.48
CA MET A 184 0.16 -11.11 1.94
C MET A 184 -0.74 -11.72 3.02
N GLU A 185 -0.21 -12.08 4.19
CA GLU A 185 -1.02 -12.49 5.35
C GLU A 185 -1.95 -11.37 5.83
N THR A 186 -1.43 -10.15 5.88
CA THR A 186 -2.21 -8.96 6.27
C THR A 186 -3.32 -8.69 5.25
N TYR A 187 -2.98 -8.72 3.96
CA TYR A 187 -3.92 -8.59 2.86
C TYR A 187 -5.01 -9.67 2.89
N GLU A 188 -4.64 -10.94 3.08
CA GLU A 188 -5.61 -12.04 3.14
C GLU A 188 -6.57 -11.86 4.33
N THR A 189 -6.05 -11.43 5.48
CA THR A 189 -6.86 -11.15 6.68
C THR A 189 -7.85 -10.01 6.41
N LEU A 190 -7.38 -8.89 5.87
CA LEU A 190 -8.22 -7.75 5.48
C LEU A 190 -9.32 -8.15 4.49
N ARG A 191 -8.96 -8.94 3.47
CA ARG A 191 -9.90 -9.39 2.43
C ARG A 191 -11.02 -10.25 3.01
N LYS A 192 -10.66 -11.22 3.86
CA LYS A 192 -11.62 -12.10 4.53
C LYS A 192 -12.52 -11.33 5.49
N ASP A 193 -11.95 -10.40 6.26
CA ASP A 193 -12.68 -9.51 7.16
C ASP A 193 -13.69 -8.63 6.42
N GLY A 194 -13.33 -8.05 5.26
CA GLY A 194 -14.24 -7.33 4.37
C GLY A 194 -15.28 -8.21 3.64
N GLY A 195 -15.24 -9.52 3.84
CA GLY A 195 -16.14 -10.47 3.19
C GLY A 195 -16.02 -10.49 1.67
N ILE A 196 -14.79 -10.37 1.16
CA ILE A 196 -14.47 -10.49 -0.27
C ILE A 196 -13.96 -11.91 -0.49
N ILE A 197 -14.68 -12.70 -1.29
CA ILE A 197 -14.37 -14.11 -1.53
C ILE A 197 -14.01 -14.28 -3.00
N PHE A 198 -12.86 -14.88 -3.28
CA PHE A 198 -12.43 -15.18 -4.65
C PHE A 198 -12.87 -16.58 -5.05
N SER A 199 -13.01 -16.80 -6.36
CA SER A 199 -13.37 -18.14 -6.87
C SER A 199 -12.35 -19.22 -6.45
N ALA A 200 -11.08 -18.84 -6.27
CA ALA A 200 -10.03 -19.73 -5.79
C ALA A 200 -10.21 -20.18 -4.33
N ASP A 201 -10.95 -19.43 -3.49
CA ASP A 201 -11.21 -19.82 -2.10
C ASP A 201 -12.21 -20.99 -2.01
N ALA A 202 -13.07 -21.14 -3.03
CA ALA A 202 -14.08 -22.20 -3.09
C ALA A 202 -13.51 -23.56 -3.53
N ILE A 203 -12.27 -23.59 -4.02
CA ILE A 203 -11.60 -24.84 -4.40
C ILE A 203 -11.17 -25.55 -3.12
N LYS A 204 -11.77 -26.71 -2.82
CA LYS A 204 -11.31 -27.56 -1.71
C LYS A 204 -9.82 -27.81 -1.86
N ARG A 205 -9.03 -27.42 -0.85
CA ARG A 205 -7.63 -27.83 -0.75
C ARG A 205 -7.62 -29.36 -0.65
N ILE A 206 -6.98 -30.02 -1.63
CA ILE A 206 -6.71 -31.46 -1.64
C ILE A 206 -5.64 -31.75 -0.58
#